data_AF-A0A382MHB2-F1
#
_entry.id   AF-A0A382MHB2-F1
#
_cell.length_a   1.000
_cell.length_b   1.000
_cell.length_c   1.000
_cell.angle_alpha   90.00
_cell.angle_beta   90.00
_cell.angle_gamma   90.00
#
_symmetry.space_group_name_H-M   'P 1'
#
loop_
_entity.id
_entity.type
_entity.pdbx_description
1 polymer ?
#
loop_
_entity_poly.entity_id
_entity_poly.type
_entity_poly.pdbx_seq_one_letter_code
_entity_poly.pdbx_strand_id
1 'polypeptide(L)'
;ETRNSIEDASQNSSQTYIAAVNGPCAGGGYELALACDQIVMIDDGSTTVSLPEIPLLAVLPGTGGLTRLSDKRKVRRDRADFFCTLEEGMRGQRAVDWRLIDHLAPRSKYDEAVADRAAEAVARTDRPADVQGISLNPIERTIAGDSINYTNVTVEIDRRTRTANLNILAPTTAPPADADGIHALGDQFWSLRLARELDDAILHLRTNENEIGTWLFQTSGDAALVAAHDATLAANQDHWLVREITLFLKRVFKRIDVTSRSIFAIIEPASCFTGTLLELALAADRSYMLDGQFEGDNRPVAMINLTAMNFGPYEMVNGLTRLQSRYLNDPSAIDALSKRQGEAMDALAAEEAGLVTFAPDDIDWEDEVRIAVEERAAFSPDALT
;
A
#
# COMPACT_ATOMS: atom_id res chain seq x y z
N GLU A 1 6.44 6.29 4.08
CA GLU A 1 5.14 5.92 3.45
C GLU A 1 4.27 7.12 3.12
N THR A 2 3.84 7.97 4.07
CA THR A 2 2.92 9.10 3.80
C THR A 2 3.35 10.04 2.67
N ARG A 3 4.65 10.36 2.57
CA ARG A 3 5.20 11.23 1.50
C ARG A 3 5.12 10.59 0.11
N ASN A 4 5.21 9.27 0.01
CA ASN A 4 5.07 8.57 -1.27
C ASN A 4 3.62 8.62 -1.76
N SER A 5 2.64 8.68 -0.85
CA SER A 5 1.22 8.82 -1.20
C SER A 5 0.91 10.14 -1.91
N ILE A 6 1.66 11.21 -1.62
CA ILE A 6 1.55 12.50 -2.33
C ILE A 6 1.90 12.32 -3.81
N GLU A 7 3.00 11.63 -4.09
CA GLU A 7 3.47 11.37 -5.45
C GLU A 7 2.58 10.34 -6.17
N ASP A 8 2.10 9.33 -5.45
CA ASP A 8 1.12 8.36 -5.95
C ASP A 8 -0.19 9.06 -6.36
N ALA A 9 -0.67 10.02 -5.57
CA ALA A 9 -1.86 10.81 -5.87
C ALA A 9 -1.65 11.80 -7.03
N SER A 10 -0.44 12.35 -7.19
CA SER A 10 -0.09 13.13 -8.38
C SER A 10 -0.14 12.31 -9.66
N GLN A 11 0.39 11.08 -9.60
CA GLN A 11 0.43 10.19 -10.76
C GLN A 11 -0.94 9.59 -11.11
N ASN A 12 -1.75 9.25 -10.10
CA ASN A 12 -2.90 8.37 -10.30
C ASN A 12 -4.24 8.94 -9.82
N SER A 13 -4.24 9.92 -8.92
CA SER A 13 -5.48 10.52 -8.39
C SER A 13 -5.84 11.86 -9.04
N SER A 14 -5.02 12.32 -9.98
CA SER A 14 -5.10 13.66 -10.60
C SER A 14 -5.10 14.79 -9.58
N GLN A 15 -4.35 14.61 -8.48
CA GLN A 15 -4.19 15.61 -7.42
C GLN A 15 -2.79 16.22 -7.50
N THR A 16 -2.67 17.54 -7.62
CA THR A 16 -1.36 18.21 -7.60
C THR A 16 -1.14 18.88 -6.25
N TYR A 17 0.05 18.69 -5.68
CA TYR A 17 0.44 19.26 -4.41
C TYR A 17 1.51 20.34 -4.60
N ILE A 18 1.27 21.51 -4.03
CA ILE A 18 2.16 22.67 -4.13
C ILE A 18 2.60 23.05 -2.72
N ALA A 19 3.90 22.99 -2.45
CA ALA A 19 4.49 23.45 -1.20
C ALA A 19 4.69 24.96 -1.25
N ALA A 20 3.86 25.69 -0.50
CA ALA A 20 3.99 27.13 -0.29
C ALA A 20 4.88 27.40 0.93
N VAL A 21 6.17 27.68 0.71
CA VAL A 21 7.19 27.91 1.74
C VAL A 21 7.36 29.40 2.05
N ASN A 22 6.91 29.82 3.22
CA ASN A 22 6.94 31.21 3.71
C ASN A 22 7.70 31.42 5.03
N GLY A 23 8.65 30.53 5.32
CA GLY A 23 9.52 30.58 6.49
C GLY A 23 10.57 29.46 6.45
N PRO A 24 11.42 29.31 7.48
CA PRO A 24 12.43 28.26 7.53
C PRO A 24 11.83 26.87 7.29
N CYS A 25 12.33 26.17 6.27
CA CYS A 25 11.89 24.85 5.85
C CYS A 25 13.07 23.88 5.96
N ALA A 26 13.25 23.28 7.13
CA ALA A 26 14.45 22.51 7.48
C ALA A 26 14.16 21.03 7.68
N GLY A 27 15.12 20.19 7.28
CA GLY A 27 15.12 18.74 7.45
C GLY A 27 13.83 18.09 6.96
N GLY A 28 13.12 17.39 7.84
CA GLY A 28 11.83 16.75 7.53
C GLY A 28 10.75 17.68 6.95
N GLY A 29 10.82 18.99 7.20
CA GLY A 29 9.96 19.99 6.57
C GLY A 29 10.26 20.16 5.08
N TYR A 30 11.54 20.21 4.71
CA TYR A 30 11.94 20.23 3.30
C TYR A 30 11.76 18.86 2.64
N GLU A 31 11.96 17.75 3.36
CA GLU A 31 11.64 16.40 2.85
C GLU A 31 10.14 16.24 2.51
N LEU A 32 9.25 16.93 3.23
CA LEU A 32 7.84 17.01 2.87
C LEU A 32 7.62 17.86 1.61
N ALA A 33 8.22 19.05 1.53
CA ALA A 33 8.14 19.91 0.36
C ALA A 33 8.68 19.21 -0.91
N LEU A 34 9.75 18.42 -0.77
CA LEU A 34 10.31 17.61 -1.85
C LEU A 34 9.32 16.57 -2.40
N ALA A 35 8.38 16.10 -1.59
CA ALA A 35 7.35 15.16 -2.03
C ALA A 35 6.25 15.83 -2.88
N CYS A 36 6.03 17.14 -2.74
CA CYS A 36 5.11 17.90 -3.58
C CYS A 36 5.59 18.00 -5.04
N ASP A 37 4.67 18.32 -5.96
CA ASP A 37 4.98 18.52 -7.38
C ASP A 37 5.78 19.80 -7.61
N GLN A 38 5.48 20.85 -6.85
CA GLN A 38 6.13 22.14 -6.93
C GLN A 38 6.42 22.71 -5.54
N ILE A 39 7.51 23.47 -5.44
CA ILE A 39 7.91 24.23 -4.25
C ILE A 39 8.02 25.71 -4.64
N VAL A 40 7.14 26.52 -4.05
CA VAL A 40 7.11 27.98 -4.18
C VAL A 40 7.63 28.58 -2.90
N MET A 41 8.70 29.37 -2.99
CA MET A 41 9.34 29.99 -1.83
C MET A 41 9.17 31.51 -1.87
N ILE A 42 8.86 32.12 -0.73
CA ILE A 42 8.86 33.58 -0.60
C ILE A 42 10.29 34.14 -0.61
N ASP A 43 10.50 35.25 -1.30
CA ASP A 43 11.73 36.03 -1.28
C ASP A 43 11.60 37.16 -0.26
N ASP A 44 11.94 36.87 0.99
CA ASP A 44 11.88 37.83 2.10
C ASP A 44 13.19 37.97 2.89
N GLY A 45 14.28 37.38 2.38
CA GLY A 45 15.61 37.40 3.00
C GLY A 45 15.80 36.48 4.21
N SER A 46 14.70 35.99 4.80
CA SER A 46 14.71 35.10 5.97
C SER A 46 14.34 33.66 5.67
N THR A 47 13.53 33.42 4.64
CA THR A 47 13.08 32.08 4.26
C THR A 47 14.20 31.27 3.64
N THR A 48 14.39 30.05 4.14
CA THR A 48 15.42 29.10 3.70
C THR A 48 14.84 27.69 3.53
N VAL A 49 15.46 26.91 2.65
CA VAL A 49 15.34 25.45 2.61
C VAL A 49 16.65 24.81 3.08
N SER A 50 16.60 23.76 3.90
CA SER A 50 17.81 23.07 4.40
C SER A 50 17.61 21.59 4.68
N LEU A 51 18.70 20.83 4.64
CA LEU A 51 18.80 19.44 5.13
C LEU A 51 19.98 19.33 6.12
N PRO A 52 19.80 19.79 7.37
CA PRO A 52 20.89 19.89 8.34
C PRO A 52 21.13 18.60 9.14
N GLU A 53 20.51 17.48 8.77
CA GLU A 53 20.53 16.22 9.52
C GLU A 53 21.95 15.69 9.78
N ILE A 54 22.87 15.81 8.82
CA ILE A 54 24.27 15.38 9.00
C ILE A 54 24.98 16.24 10.04
N PRO A 55 25.10 17.58 9.87
CA PRO A 55 25.85 18.42 10.81
C PRO A 55 25.17 18.56 12.19
N LEU A 56 23.83 18.49 12.28
CA LEU A 56 23.12 18.71 13.55
C LEU A 56 22.74 17.44 14.30
N LEU A 57 22.44 16.35 13.59
CA LEU A 57 21.87 15.13 14.18
C LEU A 57 22.72 13.88 13.93
N ALA A 58 23.79 13.98 13.12
CA ALA A 58 24.62 12.86 12.70
C ALA A 58 23.83 11.70 12.04
N VAL A 59 22.75 12.04 11.34
CA VAL A 59 21.93 11.10 10.56
C VAL A 59 21.68 11.63 9.15
N LEU A 60 21.14 10.77 8.28
CA LEU A 60 20.76 11.18 6.92
C LEU A 60 19.33 11.77 6.90
N PRO A 61 19.01 12.61 5.89
CA PRO A 61 17.63 12.92 5.49
C PRO A 61 16.91 11.64 5.03
N GLY A 62 16.42 10.88 6.03
CA GLY A 62 15.98 9.50 5.89
C GLY A 62 14.53 9.35 5.44
N THR A 63 13.74 10.42 5.36
CA THR A 63 12.35 10.35 4.87
C THR A 63 12.25 10.52 3.34
N GLY A 64 13.34 10.19 2.65
CA GLY A 64 13.51 10.24 1.20
C GLY A 64 14.10 11.55 0.69
N GLY A 65 14.65 12.40 1.56
CA GLY A 65 15.25 13.68 1.20
C GLY A 65 16.36 13.53 0.16
N LEU A 66 17.35 12.66 0.42
CA LEU A 66 18.46 12.45 -0.51
C LEU A 66 17.99 11.86 -1.85
N THR A 67 17.11 10.86 -1.82
CA THR A 67 16.54 10.23 -3.01
C THR A 67 15.78 11.23 -3.86
N ARG A 68 14.96 12.10 -3.26
CA ARG A 68 14.24 13.15 -4.01
C ARG A 68 15.20 14.23 -4.51
N LEU A 69 16.24 14.57 -3.77
CA LEU A 69 17.25 15.54 -4.19
C LEU A 69 17.98 15.07 -5.47
N SER A 70 18.38 13.80 -5.54
CA SER A 70 19.03 13.22 -6.71
C SER A 70 18.04 12.88 -7.82
N ASP A 71 16.98 12.13 -7.51
CA ASP A 71 16.19 11.42 -8.51
C ASP A 71 15.02 12.27 -9.01
N LYS A 72 14.44 13.13 -8.15
CA LYS A 72 13.32 14.01 -8.52
C LYS A 72 13.80 15.40 -8.92
N ARG A 73 14.53 16.09 -8.03
CA ARG A 73 15.01 17.46 -8.25
C ARG A 73 16.20 17.53 -9.21
N LYS A 74 16.87 16.41 -9.46
CA LYS A 74 18.07 16.30 -10.32
C LYS A 74 19.14 17.34 -9.92
N VAL A 75 19.37 17.49 -8.61
CA VAL A 75 20.45 18.33 -8.08
C VAL A 75 21.78 17.63 -8.36
N ARG A 76 22.75 18.40 -8.85
CA ARG A 76 24.09 17.87 -9.13
C ARG A 76 24.73 17.36 -7.83
N ARG A 77 25.40 16.20 -7.88
CA ARG A 77 25.87 15.47 -6.69
C ARG A 77 26.72 16.30 -5.72
N ASP A 78 27.65 17.10 -6.23
CA ASP A 78 28.52 17.99 -5.45
C ASP A 78 27.74 19.15 -4.79
N ARG A 79 26.69 19.65 -5.44
CA ARG A 79 25.79 20.65 -4.87
C ARG A 79 24.91 20.05 -3.77
N ALA A 80 24.45 18.81 -3.98
CA ALA A 80 23.69 18.07 -2.99
C ALA A 80 24.54 17.80 -1.74
N ASP A 81 25.79 17.37 -1.91
CA ASP A 81 26.77 17.19 -0.82
C ASP A 81 26.96 18.46 0.00
N PHE A 82 27.27 19.58 -0.66
CA PHE A 82 27.39 20.88 -0.01
C PHE A 82 26.10 21.29 0.71
N PHE A 83 24.94 21.06 0.10
CA PHE A 83 23.65 21.42 0.68
C PHE A 83 23.31 20.61 1.94
N CYS A 84 23.63 19.31 1.96
CA CYS A 84 23.35 18.42 3.10
C CYS A 84 24.39 18.54 4.23
N THR A 85 25.45 19.32 4.03
CA THR A 85 26.50 19.58 5.03
C THR A 85 26.52 21.05 5.48
N LEU A 86 25.51 21.84 5.08
CA LEU A 86 25.32 23.24 5.44
C LEU A 86 24.13 23.39 6.41
N GLU A 87 24.37 23.93 7.59
CA GLU A 87 23.34 24.09 8.63
C GLU A 87 22.30 25.14 8.26
N GLU A 88 22.72 26.30 7.77
CA GLU A 88 21.85 27.47 7.55
C GLU A 88 20.95 27.34 6.31
N GLY A 89 21.23 26.36 5.44
CA GLY A 89 20.49 26.12 4.20
C GLY A 89 20.73 27.14 3.09
N MET A 90 19.78 27.20 2.15
CA MET A 90 19.83 28.11 1.01
C MET A 90 18.54 28.92 0.86
N ARG A 91 18.70 30.13 0.33
CA ARG A 91 17.64 31.12 0.10
C ARG A 91 17.78 31.80 -1.25
N GLY A 92 16.73 32.53 -1.63
CA GLY A 92 16.71 33.38 -2.81
C GLY A 92 16.99 32.62 -4.11
N GLN A 93 17.49 33.35 -5.12
CA GLN A 93 17.69 32.83 -6.48
C GLN A 93 18.58 31.59 -6.54
N ARG A 94 19.55 31.47 -5.62
CA ARG A 94 20.45 30.31 -5.54
C ARG A 94 19.68 29.00 -5.33
N ALA A 95 18.59 29.01 -4.55
CA ALA A 95 17.77 27.82 -4.33
C ALA A 95 17.10 27.35 -5.62
N VAL A 96 16.67 28.28 -6.49
CA VAL A 96 16.13 27.98 -7.83
C VAL A 96 17.22 27.45 -8.75
N ASP A 97 18.37 28.14 -8.82
CA ASP A 97 19.49 27.79 -9.70
C ASP A 97 20.09 26.41 -9.38
N TRP A 98 19.95 25.97 -8.13
CA TRP A 98 20.37 24.66 -7.65
C TRP A 98 19.27 23.60 -7.71
N ARG A 99 18.08 23.96 -8.23
CA ARG A 99 16.89 23.10 -8.38
C ARG A 99 16.28 22.64 -7.06
N LEU A 100 16.56 23.33 -5.97
CA LEU A 100 15.99 23.02 -4.65
C LEU A 100 14.53 23.44 -4.53
N ILE A 101 14.14 24.48 -5.26
CA ILE A 101 12.77 24.96 -5.36
C ILE A 101 12.44 25.25 -6.83
N ASP A 102 11.15 25.41 -7.14
CA ASP A 102 10.68 25.64 -8.52
C ASP A 102 10.43 27.13 -8.78
N HIS A 103 9.98 27.85 -7.76
CA HIS A 103 9.67 29.26 -7.90
C HIS A 103 10.05 30.07 -6.67
N LEU A 104 10.54 31.28 -6.93
CA LEU A 104 10.84 32.29 -5.93
C LEU A 104 9.95 33.50 -6.22
N ALA A 105 9.15 33.95 -5.25
CA ALA A 105 8.24 35.07 -5.43
C ALA A 105 8.48 36.15 -4.36
N PRO A 106 8.56 37.44 -4.72
CA PRO A 106 8.66 38.50 -3.73
C PRO A 106 7.41 38.53 -2.86
N ARG A 107 7.55 39.01 -1.62
CA ARG A 107 6.46 39.06 -0.63
C ARG A 107 5.15 39.66 -1.16
N SER A 108 5.22 40.67 -2.02
CA SER A 108 4.03 41.32 -2.59
C SER A 108 3.27 40.49 -3.63
N LYS A 109 3.89 39.43 -4.19
CA LYS A 109 3.30 38.57 -5.23
C LYS A 109 3.24 37.09 -4.83
N TYR A 110 3.61 36.77 -3.59
CA TYR A 110 3.74 35.38 -3.16
C TYR A 110 2.39 34.64 -3.21
N ASP A 111 1.33 35.23 -2.65
CA ASP A 111 0.00 34.60 -2.64
C ASP A 111 -0.56 34.45 -4.07
N GLU A 112 -0.35 35.43 -4.94
CA GLU A 112 -0.69 35.38 -6.37
C GLU A 112 0.06 34.22 -7.06
N ALA A 113 1.37 34.11 -6.85
CA ALA A 113 2.19 33.06 -7.46
C ALA A 113 1.81 31.64 -7.03
N VAL A 114 1.33 31.48 -5.79
CA VAL A 114 0.78 30.21 -5.29
C VAL A 114 -0.59 29.94 -5.91
N ALA A 115 -1.48 30.95 -5.95
CA ALA A 115 -2.82 30.83 -6.51
C ALA A 115 -2.79 30.49 -8.01
N ASP A 116 -1.90 31.11 -8.79
CA ASP A 116 -1.74 30.85 -10.22
C ASP A 116 -1.38 29.38 -10.49
N ARG A 117 -0.44 28.82 -9.72
CA ARG A 117 -0.04 27.41 -9.84
C ARG A 117 -1.15 26.45 -9.44
N ALA A 118 -1.90 26.81 -8.40
CA ALA A 118 -3.08 26.04 -8.00
C ALA A 118 -4.14 26.07 -9.11
N ALA A 119 -4.37 27.22 -9.75
CA ALA A 119 -5.29 27.34 -10.88
C ALA A 119 -4.82 26.52 -12.10
N GLU A 120 -3.52 26.54 -12.41
CA GLU A 120 -2.94 25.68 -13.45
C GLU A 120 -3.11 24.19 -13.16
N ALA A 121 -2.96 23.78 -11.89
CA ALA A 121 -3.20 22.40 -11.47
C ALA A 121 -4.68 22.00 -11.61
N VAL A 122 -5.60 22.87 -11.17
CA VAL A 122 -7.05 22.66 -11.33
C VAL A 122 -7.43 22.55 -12.81
N ALA A 123 -6.79 23.32 -13.69
CA ALA A 123 -7.05 23.24 -15.13
C ALA A 123 -6.63 21.90 -15.78
N ARG A 124 -5.76 21.10 -15.11
CA ARG A 124 -5.27 19.81 -15.62
C ARG A 124 -5.93 18.59 -14.97
N THR A 125 -6.69 18.76 -13.89
CA THR A 125 -7.31 17.63 -13.19
C THR A 125 -8.50 17.08 -13.97
N ASP A 126 -8.69 15.77 -13.94
CA ASP A 126 -9.88 15.09 -14.46
C ASP A 126 -10.93 14.83 -13.37
N ARG A 127 -10.67 15.29 -12.14
CA ARG A 127 -11.60 15.11 -11.02
C ARG A 127 -12.86 15.94 -11.27
N PRO A 128 -14.06 15.40 -10.98
CA PRO A 128 -15.30 16.14 -11.15
C PRO A 128 -15.37 17.35 -10.21
N ALA A 129 -15.79 18.50 -10.75
CA ALA A 129 -15.88 19.76 -9.99
C ALA A 129 -17.11 19.81 -9.06
N ASP A 130 -18.25 19.26 -9.51
CA ASP A 130 -19.55 19.41 -8.85
C ASP A 130 -20.07 18.06 -8.30
N VAL A 131 -19.20 17.30 -7.63
CA VAL A 131 -19.60 16.05 -6.94
C VAL A 131 -19.53 16.23 -5.42
N GLN A 132 -20.50 15.66 -4.72
CA GLN A 132 -20.40 15.53 -3.27
C GLN A 132 -19.34 14.46 -2.93
N GLY A 133 -18.40 14.77 -2.05
CA GLY A 133 -17.48 13.77 -1.52
C GLY A 133 -18.20 12.73 -0.65
N ILE A 134 -17.50 11.64 -0.32
CA ILE A 134 -17.97 10.70 0.71
C ILE A 134 -17.35 11.05 2.06
N SER A 135 -18.07 10.79 3.14
CA SER A 135 -17.54 10.91 4.50
C SER A 135 -16.83 9.63 4.92
N LEU A 136 -15.63 9.75 5.47
CA LEU A 136 -14.92 8.65 6.11
C LEU A 136 -15.22 8.68 7.62
N ASN A 137 -16.21 7.91 8.05
CA ASN A 137 -16.63 7.79 9.44
C ASN A 137 -15.55 7.05 10.26
N PRO A 138 -15.45 7.23 11.59
CA PRO A 138 -14.48 6.51 12.41
C PRO A 138 -14.50 4.99 12.17
N ILE A 139 -13.33 4.36 12.16
CA ILE A 139 -13.23 2.91 12.04
C ILE A 139 -13.69 2.29 13.36
N GLU A 140 -14.64 1.35 13.28
CA GLU A 140 -15.06 0.56 14.43
C GLU A 140 -13.98 -0.50 14.72
N ARG A 141 -13.25 -0.31 15.82
CA ARG A 141 -12.17 -1.19 16.26
C ARG A 141 -12.31 -1.51 17.73
N THR A 142 -12.31 -2.80 18.06
CA THR A 142 -12.27 -3.29 19.44
C THR A 142 -10.98 -4.04 19.71
N ILE A 143 -10.25 -3.67 20.75
CA ILE A 143 -9.06 -4.40 21.22
C ILE A 143 -9.42 -5.06 22.55
N ALA A 144 -9.30 -6.37 22.63
CA ALA A 144 -9.61 -7.16 23.82
C ALA A 144 -8.51 -8.21 24.04
N GLY A 145 -7.58 -7.92 24.95
CA GLY A 145 -6.42 -8.78 25.19
C GLY A 145 -5.57 -8.91 23.92
N ASP A 146 -5.43 -10.14 23.44
CA ASP A 146 -4.64 -10.48 22.26
C ASP A 146 -5.45 -10.50 20.95
N SER A 147 -6.66 -9.95 20.97
CA SER A 147 -7.55 -9.87 19.81
C SER A 147 -7.84 -8.42 19.41
N ILE A 148 -7.80 -8.14 18.10
CA ILE A 148 -8.20 -6.88 17.50
C ILE A 148 -9.29 -7.17 16.46
N ASN A 149 -10.48 -6.62 16.67
CA ASN A 149 -11.66 -6.90 15.86
C ASN A 149 -12.14 -5.64 15.13
N TYR A 150 -12.38 -5.82 13.83
CA TYR A 150 -13.03 -4.90 12.91
C TYR A 150 -14.23 -5.60 12.27
N THR A 151 -14.88 -4.97 11.28
CA THR A 151 -15.99 -5.58 10.56
C THR A 151 -15.52 -6.72 9.64
N ASN A 152 -14.44 -6.48 8.90
CA ASN A 152 -13.91 -7.37 7.86
C ASN A 152 -12.52 -7.91 8.16
N VAL A 153 -11.91 -7.51 9.27
CA VAL A 153 -10.59 -7.97 9.70
C VAL A 153 -10.68 -8.41 11.16
N THR A 154 -10.14 -9.59 11.46
CA THR A 154 -9.88 -10.03 12.83
C THR A 154 -8.40 -10.35 12.93
N VAL A 155 -7.76 -9.86 13.98
CA VAL A 155 -6.36 -10.16 14.31
C VAL A 155 -6.31 -10.89 15.64
N GLU A 156 -5.77 -12.10 15.65
CA GLU A 156 -5.51 -12.87 16.86
C GLU A 156 -4.00 -13.03 17.05
N ILE A 157 -3.48 -12.57 18.19
CA ILE A 157 -2.06 -12.57 18.50
C ILE A 157 -1.73 -13.77 19.39
N ASP A 158 -0.86 -14.65 18.93
CA ASP A 158 -0.27 -15.68 19.78
C ASP A 158 1.14 -15.25 20.19
N ARG A 159 1.24 -14.72 21.42
CA ARG A 159 2.52 -14.26 22.00
C ARG A 159 3.52 -15.39 22.24
N ARG A 160 3.06 -16.64 22.39
CA ARG A 160 3.94 -17.80 22.59
C ARG A 160 4.67 -18.15 21.29
N THR A 161 3.94 -18.17 20.18
CA THR A 161 4.52 -18.43 18.85
C THR A 161 5.03 -17.17 18.17
N ARG A 162 4.79 -15.99 18.76
CA ARG A 162 5.14 -14.66 18.21
C ARG A 162 4.51 -14.43 16.84
N THR A 163 3.24 -14.84 16.70
CA THR A 163 2.48 -14.74 15.46
C THR A 163 1.25 -13.85 15.62
N ALA A 164 0.82 -13.23 14.53
CA ALA A 164 -0.49 -12.61 14.40
C ALA A 164 -1.25 -13.28 13.26
N ASN A 165 -2.41 -13.87 13.55
CA ASN A 165 -3.33 -14.41 12.57
C ASN A 165 -4.29 -13.31 12.14
N LEU A 166 -4.23 -12.91 10.86
CA LEU A 166 -5.13 -11.94 10.27
C LEU A 166 -6.14 -12.68 9.40
N ASN A 167 -7.37 -12.80 9.87
CA ASN A 167 -8.48 -13.31 9.07
C ASN A 167 -9.22 -12.17 8.40
N ILE A 168 -9.30 -12.20 7.07
CA ILE A 168 -10.00 -11.22 6.25
C ILE A 168 -11.33 -11.82 5.77
N LEU A 169 -12.43 -11.19 6.16
CA LEU A 169 -13.78 -11.60 5.80
C LEU A 169 -14.20 -11.01 4.44
N ALA A 170 -14.59 -11.88 3.52
CA ALA A 170 -15.22 -11.55 2.24
C ALA A 170 -16.49 -10.70 2.41
N PRO A 171 -16.98 -10.04 1.34
CA PRO A 171 -18.26 -9.36 1.43
C PRO A 171 -19.37 -10.37 1.69
N THR A 172 -20.37 -9.98 2.48
CA THR A 172 -21.57 -10.79 2.77
C THR A 172 -22.74 -10.48 1.84
N THR A 173 -22.60 -9.48 0.98
CA THR A 173 -23.61 -9.01 0.04
C THR A 173 -22.99 -8.76 -1.33
N ALA A 174 -23.81 -8.92 -2.38
CA ALA A 174 -23.43 -8.57 -3.74
C ALA A 174 -23.05 -7.08 -3.84
N PRO A 175 -22.10 -6.71 -4.72
CA PRO A 175 -21.76 -5.33 -4.93
C PRO A 175 -22.95 -4.54 -5.50
N PRO A 176 -22.96 -3.21 -5.35
CA PRO A 176 -23.86 -2.36 -6.12
C PRO A 176 -23.65 -2.54 -7.62
N ALA A 177 -24.67 -2.18 -8.41
CA ALA A 177 -24.67 -2.33 -9.86
C ALA A 177 -23.65 -1.42 -10.58
N ASP A 178 -23.35 -0.26 -10.01
CA ASP A 178 -22.57 0.81 -10.63
C ASP A 178 -21.85 1.70 -9.60
N ALA A 179 -21.10 2.67 -10.11
CA ALA A 179 -20.37 3.64 -9.30
C ALA A 179 -21.26 4.54 -8.42
N ASP A 180 -22.51 4.82 -8.82
CA ASP A 180 -23.46 5.59 -8.02
C ASP A 180 -23.89 4.81 -6.78
N GLY A 181 -24.11 3.50 -6.93
CA GLY A 181 -24.34 2.62 -5.80
C GLY A 181 -23.12 2.48 -4.88
N ILE A 182 -21.89 2.50 -5.42
CA ILE A 182 -20.66 2.59 -4.61
C ILE A 182 -20.63 3.90 -3.82
N HIS A 183 -20.94 5.02 -4.47
CA HIS A 183 -20.97 6.33 -3.84
C HIS A 183 -22.00 6.40 -2.70
N ALA A 184 -23.20 5.85 -2.93
CA ALA A 184 -24.27 5.79 -1.93
C ALA A 184 -23.89 4.96 -0.69
N LEU A 185 -23.10 3.90 -0.85
CA LEU A 185 -22.54 3.14 0.26
C LEU A 185 -21.42 3.88 1.00
N GLY A 186 -20.74 4.81 0.33
CA GLY A 186 -19.67 5.61 0.91
C GLY A 186 -18.55 4.74 1.48
N ASP A 187 -18.15 5.03 2.72
CA ASP A 187 -17.11 4.26 3.42
C ASP A 187 -17.55 2.87 3.90
N GLN A 188 -18.83 2.52 3.71
CA GLN A 188 -19.37 1.21 4.03
C GLN A 188 -19.24 0.22 2.85
N PHE A 189 -18.90 0.68 1.65
CA PHE A 189 -18.59 -0.19 0.52
C PHE A 189 -17.41 -1.10 0.87
N TRP A 190 -17.58 -2.42 0.68
CA TRP A 190 -16.69 -3.44 1.23
C TRP A 190 -15.22 -3.21 0.91
N SER A 191 -14.86 -2.92 -0.36
CA SER A 191 -13.47 -2.71 -0.75
C SER A 191 -12.82 -1.51 -0.05
N LEU A 192 -13.58 -0.43 0.14
CA LEU A 192 -13.10 0.75 0.87
C LEU A 192 -12.98 0.48 2.37
N ARG A 193 -14.00 -0.16 2.97
CA ARG A 193 -13.96 -0.52 4.38
C ARG A 193 -12.80 -1.46 4.69
N LEU A 194 -12.65 -2.52 3.89
CA LEU A 194 -11.53 -3.46 4.01
C LEU A 194 -10.19 -2.75 3.92
N ALA A 195 -10.00 -1.87 2.94
CA ALA A 195 -8.74 -1.11 2.82
C ALA A 195 -8.44 -0.33 4.10
N ARG A 196 -9.45 0.34 4.67
CA ARG A 196 -9.31 1.14 5.89
C ARG A 196 -8.99 0.30 7.12
N GLU A 197 -9.74 -0.77 7.33
CA GLU A 197 -9.58 -1.67 8.48
C GLU A 197 -8.26 -2.43 8.40
N LEU A 198 -7.87 -2.90 7.21
CA LEU A 198 -6.61 -3.60 7.00
C LEU A 198 -5.40 -2.66 7.14
N ASP A 199 -5.46 -1.42 6.62
CA ASP A 199 -4.37 -0.44 6.83
C ASP A 199 -4.20 -0.13 8.31
N ASP A 200 -5.31 0.06 9.04
CA ASP A 200 -5.27 0.33 10.48
C ASP A 200 -4.70 -0.86 11.27
N ALA A 201 -5.08 -2.10 10.93
CA ALA A 201 -4.51 -3.31 11.52
C ALA A 201 -3.00 -3.45 11.26
N ILE A 202 -2.56 -3.23 10.01
CA ILE A 202 -1.14 -3.28 9.62
C ILE A 202 -0.33 -2.24 10.39
N LEU A 203 -0.83 -1.00 10.46
CA LEU A 203 -0.16 0.09 11.18
C LEU A 203 -0.14 -0.17 12.69
N HIS A 204 -1.21 -0.73 13.25
CA HIS A 204 -1.26 -1.13 14.65
C HIS A 204 -0.20 -2.19 14.96
N LEU A 205 -0.16 -3.29 14.19
CA LEU A 205 0.79 -4.38 14.40
C LEU A 205 2.24 -3.92 14.25
N ARG A 206 2.54 -3.12 13.21
CA ARG A 206 3.90 -2.58 12.99
C ARG A 206 4.41 -1.71 14.12
N THR A 207 3.52 -0.94 14.74
CA THR A 207 3.91 0.09 15.72
C THR A 207 3.90 -0.48 17.14
N ASN A 208 2.92 -1.33 17.46
CA ASN A 208 2.61 -1.73 18.83
C ASN A 208 3.02 -3.17 19.15
N GLU A 209 3.17 -4.04 18.14
CA GLU A 209 3.45 -5.46 18.32
C GLU A 209 4.82 -5.83 17.72
N ASN A 210 5.87 -5.28 18.34
CA ASN A 210 7.25 -5.41 17.87
C ASN A 210 7.86 -6.80 18.08
N GLU A 211 7.33 -7.56 19.03
CA GLU A 211 7.77 -8.95 19.31
C GLU A 211 7.08 -9.98 18.43
N ILE A 212 6.02 -9.58 17.72
CA ILE A 212 5.23 -10.45 16.84
C ILE A 212 5.83 -10.37 15.44
N GLY A 213 6.74 -11.31 15.16
CA GLY A 213 7.60 -11.31 13.97
C GLY A 213 6.99 -11.93 12.71
N THR A 214 5.94 -12.75 12.86
CA THR A 214 5.30 -13.48 11.75
C THR A 214 3.82 -13.15 11.66
N TRP A 215 3.34 -12.81 10.47
CA TRP A 215 1.92 -12.58 10.17
C TRP A 215 1.39 -13.72 9.31
N LEU A 216 0.24 -14.27 9.71
CA LEU A 216 -0.44 -15.36 9.04
C LEU A 216 -1.73 -14.82 8.44
N PHE A 217 -1.78 -14.65 7.13
CA PHE A 217 -2.98 -14.21 6.43
C PHE A 217 -3.89 -15.40 6.14
N GLN A 218 -5.14 -15.24 6.52
CA GLN A 218 -6.25 -16.15 6.25
C GLN A 218 -7.40 -15.34 5.65
N THR A 219 -8.27 -16.01 4.91
CA THR A 219 -9.50 -15.40 4.39
C THR A 219 -10.67 -16.31 4.68
N SER A 220 -11.87 -15.74 4.76
CA SER A 220 -13.10 -16.51 4.99
C SER A 220 -14.30 -15.87 4.29
N GLY A 221 -15.24 -16.71 3.87
CA GLY A 221 -16.50 -16.28 3.23
C GLY A 221 -16.60 -16.69 1.78
N ASP A 222 -17.37 -15.94 0.99
CA ASP A 222 -17.73 -16.34 -0.38
C ASP A 222 -16.80 -15.71 -1.42
N ALA A 223 -15.98 -16.57 -2.05
CA ALA A 223 -15.09 -16.20 -3.16
C ALA A 223 -15.82 -15.58 -4.35
N ALA A 224 -17.06 -16.00 -4.65
CA ALA A 224 -17.84 -15.46 -5.75
C ALA A 224 -18.24 -14.00 -5.49
N LEU A 225 -18.50 -13.63 -4.23
CA LEU A 225 -18.77 -12.24 -3.87
C LEU A 225 -17.52 -11.39 -3.98
N VAL A 226 -16.34 -11.89 -3.61
CA VAL A 226 -15.07 -11.19 -3.84
C VAL A 226 -14.86 -10.92 -5.33
N ALA A 227 -15.02 -11.95 -6.18
CA ALA A 227 -14.91 -11.81 -7.63
C ALA A 227 -15.94 -10.81 -8.21
N ALA A 228 -17.16 -10.77 -7.67
CA ALA A 228 -18.17 -9.82 -8.09
C ALA A 228 -17.79 -8.37 -7.74
N HIS A 229 -17.30 -8.12 -6.53
CA HIS A 229 -16.82 -6.78 -6.13
C HIS A 229 -15.63 -6.33 -6.99
N ASP A 230 -14.69 -7.23 -7.28
CA ASP A 230 -13.59 -6.97 -8.20
C ASP A 230 -14.07 -6.63 -9.62
N ALA A 231 -15.08 -7.34 -10.13
CA ALA A 231 -15.66 -7.05 -11.43
C ALA A 231 -16.33 -5.67 -11.45
N THR A 232 -17.02 -5.26 -10.37
CA THR A 232 -17.60 -3.92 -10.26
C THR A 232 -16.51 -2.84 -10.21
N LEU A 233 -15.41 -3.05 -9.47
CA LEU A 233 -14.27 -2.12 -9.47
C LEU A 233 -13.67 -1.98 -10.87
N ALA A 234 -13.39 -3.09 -11.54
CA ALA A 234 -12.80 -3.09 -12.88
C ALA A 234 -13.71 -2.41 -13.92
N ALA A 235 -15.02 -2.69 -13.88
CA ALA A 235 -15.99 -2.10 -14.80
C ALA A 235 -16.17 -0.58 -14.62
N ASN A 236 -15.84 -0.04 -13.43
CA ASN A 236 -16.03 1.37 -13.09
C ASN A 236 -14.69 2.09 -12.80
N GLN A 237 -13.55 1.55 -13.27
CA GLN A 237 -12.21 2.04 -12.91
C GLN A 237 -11.95 3.53 -13.21
N ASP A 238 -12.62 4.08 -14.24
CA ASP A 238 -12.48 5.48 -14.64
C ASP A 238 -13.26 6.45 -13.72
N HIS A 239 -14.18 5.93 -12.89
CA HIS A 239 -14.91 6.74 -11.94
C HIS A 239 -14.01 7.19 -10.78
N TRP A 240 -13.99 8.49 -10.47
CA TRP A 240 -13.05 9.08 -9.52
C TRP A 240 -13.01 8.37 -8.15
N LEU A 241 -14.17 7.98 -7.62
CA LEU A 241 -14.27 7.32 -6.32
C LEU A 241 -13.72 5.88 -6.39
N VAL A 242 -14.04 5.15 -7.46
CA VAL A 242 -13.58 3.77 -7.66
C VAL A 242 -12.07 3.77 -7.81
N ARG A 243 -11.53 4.71 -8.60
CA ARG A 243 -10.09 4.96 -8.70
C ARG A 243 -9.45 5.20 -7.33
N GLU A 244 -10.01 6.08 -6.49
CA GLU A 244 -9.46 6.34 -5.16
C GLU A 244 -9.50 5.11 -4.24
N ILE A 245 -10.56 4.30 -4.32
CA ILE A 245 -10.69 3.05 -3.54
C ILE A 245 -9.62 2.05 -3.97
N THR A 246 -9.49 1.81 -5.27
CA THR A 246 -8.46 0.92 -5.84
C THR A 246 -7.05 1.39 -5.49
N LEU A 247 -6.78 2.70 -5.58
CA LEU A 247 -5.49 3.26 -5.19
C LEU A 247 -5.23 3.17 -3.69
N PHE A 248 -6.26 3.23 -2.84
CA PHE A 248 -6.08 2.98 -1.41
C PHE A 248 -5.69 1.52 -1.17
N LEU A 249 -6.41 0.55 -1.74
CA LEU A 249 -6.02 -0.87 -1.67
C LEU A 249 -4.57 -1.10 -2.15
N LYS A 250 -4.19 -0.51 -3.29
CA LYS A 250 -2.80 -0.55 -3.79
C LYS A 250 -1.81 -0.08 -2.70
N ARG A 251 -2.09 1.05 -2.04
CA ARG A 251 -1.22 1.58 -0.98
C ARG A 251 -1.17 0.67 0.25
N VAL A 252 -2.28 0.05 0.64
CA VAL A 252 -2.32 -0.92 1.74
C VAL A 252 -1.44 -2.11 1.43
N PHE A 253 -1.58 -2.72 0.25
CA PHE A 253 -0.75 -3.85 -0.14
C PHE A 253 0.73 -3.48 -0.29
N LYS A 254 1.05 -2.25 -0.78
CA LYS A 254 2.44 -1.75 -0.78
C LYS A 254 3.06 -1.72 0.61
N ARG A 255 2.27 -1.50 1.68
CA ARG A 255 2.79 -1.61 3.05
C ARG A 255 3.06 -3.05 3.42
N ILE A 256 2.25 -4.00 2.99
CA ILE A 256 2.54 -5.41 3.23
C ILE A 256 3.91 -5.78 2.65
N ASP A 257 4.22 -5.37 1.40
CA ASP A 257 5.50 -5.71 0.75
C ASP A 257 6.75 -5.17 1.46
N VAL A 258 6.63 -4.05 2.18
CA VAL A 258 7.77 -3.35 2.82
C VAL A 258 7.74 -3.45 4.34
N THR A 259 6.92 -4.34 4.89
CA THR A 259 6.86 -4.58 6.33
C THR A 259 8.07 -5.40 6.79
N SER A 260 8.60 -5.11 7.98
CA SER A 260 9.68 -5.87 8.59
C SER A 260 9.15 -7.07 9.37
N ARG A 261 8.29 -7.87 8.74
CA ARG A 261 7.66 -9.07 9.31
C ARG A 261 7.68 -10.16 8.26
N SER A 262 7.92 -11.40 8.69
CA SER A 262 7.67 -12.55 7.82
C SER A 262 6.16 -12.71 7.62
N ILE A 263 5.76 -13.06 6.41
CA ILE A 263 4.34 -13.20 6.05
C ILE A 263 4.11 -14.57 5.43
N PHE A 264 3.19 -15.35 6.00
CA PHE A 264 2.64 -16.54 5.35
C PHE A 264 1.17 -16.35 5.01
N ALA A 265 0.73 -16.93 3.89
CA ALA A 265 -0.68 -17.11 3.60
C ALA A 265 -1.08 -18.57 3.82
N ILE A 266 -2.14 -18.76 4.60
CA ILE A 266 -2.64 -20.07 5.03
C ILE A 266 -4.01 -20.27 4.35
N ILE A 267 -4.03 -21.12 3.32
CA ILE A 267 -5.14 -21.29 2.39
C ILE A 267 -5.83 -22.63 2.70
N GLU A 268 -6.81 -22.57 3.61
CA GLU A 268 -7.56 -23.73 4.13
C GLU A 268 -8.96 -23.86 3.48
N PRO A 269 -9.68 -24.97 3.73
CA PRO A 269 -11.08 -25.13 3.35
C PRO A 269 -11.96 -23.95 3.80
N ALA A 270 -12.89 -23.54 2.92
CA ALA A 270 -13.71 -22.32 3.01
C ALA A 270 -12.96 -20.97 3.05
N SER A 271 -11.65 -20.95 2.76
CA SER A 271 -10.99 -19.70 2.43
C SER A 271 -11.47 -19.15 1.08
N CYS A 272 -11.21 -17.87 0.85
CA CYS A 272 -11.67 -17.14 -0.33
C CYS A 272 -10.55 -16.25 -0.89
N PHE A 273 -9.36 -16.83 -1.10
CA PHE A 273 -8.22 -16.18 -1.76
C PHE A 273 -8.50 -15.99 -3.25
N THR A 274 -9.36 -15.02 -3.54
CA THR A 274 -9.83 -14.66 -4.87
C THR A 274 -9.52 -13.20 -5.15
N GLY A 275 -8.96 -12.91 -6.33
CA GLY A 275 -8.85 -11.54 -6.82
C GLY A 275 -8.09 -10.63 -5.86
N THR A 276 -8.72 -9.53 -5.43
CA THR A 276 -8.15 -8.60 -4.43
C THR A 276 -7.65 -9.31 -3.17
N LEU A 277 -8.30 -10.37 -2.67
CA LEU A 277 -7.83 -11.10 -1.49
C LEU A 277 -6.66 -12.05 -1.79
N LEU A 278 -6.52 -12.50 -3.03
CA LEU A 278 -5.37 -13.31 -3.46
C LEU A 278 -4.06 -12.52 -3.41
N GLU A 279 -4.10 -11.19 -3.48
CA GLU A 279 -2.92 -10.33 -3.29
C GLU A 279 -2.23 -10.57 -1.94
N LEU A 280 -2.95 -10.99 -0.90
CA LEU A 280 -2.37 -11.33 0.40
C LEU A 280 -1.44 -12.56 0.31
N ALA A 281 -1.83 -13.56 -0.50
CA ALA A 281 -0.99 -14.73 -0.75
C ALA A 281 0.17 -14.41 -1.69
N LEU A 282 -0.06 -13.55 -2.68
CA LEU A 282 0.99 -13.11 -3.61
C LEU A 282 2.02 -12.19 -2.94
N ALA A 283 1.65 -11.50 -1.86
CA ALA A 283 2.54 -10.66 -1.05
C ALA A 283 3.32 -11.46 0.00
N ALA A 284 2.88 -12.69 0.30
CA ALA A 284 3.49 -13.52 1.33
C ALA A 284 4.87 -14.04 0.91
N ASP A 285 5.77 -14.21 1.88
CA ASP A 285 7.04 -14.90 1.67
C ASP A 285 6.81 -16.35 1.23
N ARG A 286 5.77 -16.97 1.80
CA ARG A 286 5.31 -18.32 1.48
C ARG A 286 3.80 -18.42 1.57
N SER A 287 3.22 -19.28 0.75
CA SER A 287 1.82 -19.67 0.85
C SER A 287 1.67 -21.18 0.90
N TYR A 288 0.80 -21.64 1.78
CA TYR A 288 0.47 -23.05 1.99
C TYR A 288 -1.00 -23.24 1.67
N MET A 289 -1.32 -24.17 0.79
CA MET A 289 -2.69 -24.46 0.36
C MET A 289 -3.03 -25.92 0.56
N LEU A 290 -4.07 -26.21 1.33
CA LEU A 290 -4.41 -27.59 1.68
C LEU A 290 -4.87 -28.33 0.42
N ASP A 291 -4.23 -29.44 0.09
CA ASP A 291 -4.72 -30.38 -0.90
C ASP A 291 -5.81 -31.28 -0.30
N GLY A 292 -7.05 -31.07 -0.72
CA GLY A 292 -8.21 -31.79 -0.21
C GLY A 292 -8.90 -31.13 0.99
N GLN A 293 -9.23 -31.92 2.00
CA GLN A 293 -10.00 -31.52 3.18
C GLN A 293 -9.46 -32.20 4.42
N PHE A 294 -9.58 -31.54 5.57
CA PHE A 294 -9.34 -32.19 6.86
C PHE A 294 -10.37 -33.28 7.15
N GLU A 295 -9.96 -34.34 7.84
CA GLU A 295 -10.86 -35.40 8.28
C GLU A 295 -12.03 -34.83 9.10
N GLY A 296 -13.26 -35.05 8.64
CA GLY A 296 -14.48 -34.58 9.29
C GLY A 296 -14.88 -33.13 8.99
N ASP A 297 -14.10 -32.40 8.18
CA ASP A 297 -14.46 -31.08 7.68
C ASP A 297 -15.35 -31.19 6.44
N ASN A 298 -16.57 -30.66 6.53
CA ASN A 298 -17.53 -30.67 5.42
C ASN A 298 -17.55 -29.36 4.63
N ARG A 299 -16.64 -28.42 4.94
CA ARG A 299 -16.51 -27.16 4.22
C ARG A 299 -15.94 -27.41 2.81
N PRO A 300 -16.25 -26.56 1.82
CA PRO A 300 -15.64 -26.68 0.49
C PRO A 300 -14.12 -26.69 0.55
N VAL A 301 -13.49 -27.49 -0.31
CA VAL A 301 -12.03 -27.51 -0.49
C VAL A 301 -11.49 -26.10 -0.73
N ALA A 302 -10.22 -25.90 -0.38
CA ALA A 302 -9.54 -24.64 -0.63
C ALA A 302 -9.44 -24.39 -2.14
N MET A 303 -9.85 -23.20 -2.60
CA MET A 303 -9.75 -22.79 -4.00
C MET A 303 -9.20 -21.38 -4.08
N ILE A 304 -8.38 -21.11 -5.10
CA ILE A 304 -7.96 -19.75 -5.46
C ILE A 304 -8.49 -19.36 -6.84
N ASN A 305 -8.67 -18.07 -7.07
CA ASN A 305 -9.14 -17.57 -8.35
C ASN A 305 -8.52 -16.20 -8.67
N LEU A 306 -8.03 -16.06 -9.90
CA LEU A 306 -7.50 -14.81 -10.42
C LEU A 306 -8.64 -13.95 -10.98
N THR A 307 -8.61 -12.65 -10.69
CA THR A 307 -9.50 -11.65 -11.30
C THR A 307 -8.67 -10.61 -12.06
N ALA A 308 -9.33 -9.68 -12.74
CA ALA A 308 -8.66 -8.58 -13.44
C ALA A 308 -7.80 -7.73 -12.50
N MET A 309 -8.13 -7.73 -11.20
CA MET A 309 -7.45 -6.93 -10.20
C MET A 309 -6.02 -7.41 -9.90
N ASN A 310 -5.68 -8.67 -10.20
CA ASN A 310 -4.34 -9.21 -9.98
C ASN A 310 -3.32 -8.78 -11.06
N PHE A 311 -3.77 -8.21 -12.18
CA PHE A 311 -2.95 -7.98 -13.37
C PHE A 311 -2.59 -6.51 -13.63
N GLY A 312 -2.84 -5.61 -12.69
CA GLY A 312 -2.45 -4.20 -12.89
C GLY A 312 -2.75 -3.24 -11.74
N PRO A 313 -3.98 -3.22 -11.20
CA PRO A 313 -4.38 -2.16 -10.28
C PRO A 313 -3.53 -2.02 -9.00
N TYR A 314 -2.85 -3.09 -8.58
CA TYR A 314 -2.16 -3.18 -7.29
C TYR A 314 -0.64 -3.33 -7.40
N GLU A 315 0.01 -2.54 -8.26
CA GLU A 315 1.48 -2.52 -8.37
C GLU A 315 2.18 -2.30 -7.02
N MET A 316 3.33 -2.94 -6.85
CA MET A 316 4.26 -2.78 -5.74
C MET A 316 5.07 -1.48 -5.86
N VAL A 317 5.96 -1.21 -4.90
CA VAL A 317 6.83 -0.02 -4.92
C VAL A 317 7.83 0.02 -6.07
N ASN A 318 8.12 -1.13 -6.70
CA ASN A 318 9.02 -1.25 -7.85
C ASN A 318 8.33 -1.07 -9.21
N GLY A 319 7.02 -0.81 -9.23
CA GLY A 319 6.24 -0.64 -10.46
C GLY A 319 5.83 -1.94 -11.17
N LEU A 320 5.94 -3.10 -10.48
CA LEU A 320 5.45 -4.39 -10.97
C LEU A 320 4.25 -4.85 -10.11
N THR A 321 3.32 -5.58 -10.71
CA THR A 321 2.35 -6.38 -9.94
C THR A 321 3.04 -7.49 -9.17
N ARG A 322 2.40 -8.04 -8.13
CA ARG A 322 2.97 -9.18 -7.38
C ARG A 322 3.13 -10.42 -8.24
N LEU A 323 2.21 -10.66 -9.19
CA LEU A 323 2.38 -11.69 -10.21
C LEU A 323 3.64 -11.43 -11.04
N GLN A 324 3.78 -10.25 -11.64
CA GLN A 324 4.99 -9.93 -12.40
C GLN A 324 6.26 -10.11 -11.58
N SER A 325 6.29 -9.64 -10.33
CA SER A 325 7.44 -9.84 -9.44
C SER A 325 7.75 -11.33 -9.22
N ARG A 326 6.72 -12.13 -8.93
CA ARG A 326 6.81 -13.57 -8.67
C ARG A 326 7.35 -14.38 -9.84
N TYR A 327 6.96 -14.03 -11.07
CA TYR A 327 7.45 -14.67 -12.30
C TYR A 327 8.62 -13.93 -12.95
N LEU A 328 9.35 -13.12 -12.17
CA LEU A 328 10.55 -12.40 -12.63
C LEU A 328 10.30 -11.54 -13.89
N ASN A 329 9.08 -11.01 -13.98
CA ASN A 329 8.55 -10.20 -15.08
C ASN A 329 8.61 -10.92 -16.45
N ASP A 330 8.46 -12.25 -16.49
CA ASP A 330 8.28 -13.02 -17.72
C ASP A 330 6.89 -12.76 -18.33
N PRO A 331 6.79 -12.08 -19.48
CA PRO A 331 5.50 -11.75 -20.08
C PRO A 331 4.70 -13.00 -20.51
N SER A 332 5.38 -14.10 -20.83
CA SER A 332 4.71 -15.33 -21.29
C SER A 332 3.96 -16.04 -20.16
N ALA A 333 4.55 -16.07 -18.96
CA ALA A 333 3.91 -16.60 -17.76
C ALA A 333 2.69 -15.76 -17.38
N ILE A 334 2.81 -14.42 -17.43
CA ILE A 334 1.70 -13.50 -17.12
C ILE A 334 0.55 -13.64 -18.15
N ASP A 335 0.86 -13.74 -19.44
CA ASP A 335 -0.14 -14.00 -20.48
C ASP A 335 -0.84 -15.36 -20.27
N ALA A 336 -0.11 -16.41 -19.92
CA ALA A 336 -0.68 -17.72 -19.62
C ALA A 336 -1.64 -17.66 -18.41
N LEU A 337 -1.27 -16.99 -17.33
CA LEU A 337 -2.13 -16.81 -16.15
C LEU A 337 -3.35 -15.95 -16.44
N SER A 338 -3.22 -14.91 -17.28
CA SER A 338 -4.34 -14.05 -17.66
C SER A 338 -5.47 -14.83 -18.38
N LYS A 339 -5.12 -15.88 -19.12
CA LYS A 339 -6.09 -16.76 -19.79
C LYS A 339 -6.85 -17.68 -18.83
N ARG A 340 -6.36 -17.83 -17.60
CA ARG A 340 -6.97 -18.61 -16.51
C ARG A 340 -7.76 -17.73 -15.54
N GLN A 341 -7.96 -16.45 -15.86
CA GLN A 341 -8.78 -15.57 -15.04
C GLN A 341 -10.22 -16.12 -14.91
N GLY A 342 -10.75 -16.14 -13.68
CA GLY A 342 -12.06 -16.70 -13.38
C GLY A 342 -12.09 -18.22 -13.16
N GLU A 343 -10.99 -18.93 -13.45
CA GLU A 343 -10.84 -20.35 -13.15
C GLU A 343 -10.63 -20.55 -11.64
N ALA A 344 -11.48 -21.37 -11.02
CA ALA A 344 -11.24 -21.83 -9.65
C ALA A 344 -10.19 -22.95 -9.69
N MET A 345 -9.04 -22.71 -9.08
CA MET A 345 -7.92 -23.64 -9.01
C MET A 345 -7.85 -24.28 -7.62
N ASP A 346 -7.77 -25.60 -7.57
CA ASP A 346 -7.44 -26.37 -6.36
C ASP A 346 -5.95 -26.29 -6.05
N ALA A 347 -5.50 -26.96 -4.99
CA ALA A 347 -4.12 -26.87 -4.51
C ALA A 347 -3.09 -27.29 -5.55
N LEU A 348 -3.32 -28.42 -6.23
CA LEU A 348 -2.42 -28.92 -7.28
C LEU A 348 -2.39 -28.00 -8.49
N ALA A 349 -3.54 -27.53 -8.96
CA ALA A 349 -3.61 -26.60 -10.09
C ALA A 349 -2.97 -25.24 -9.76
N ALA A 350 -3.09 -24.78 -8.51
CA ALA A 350 -2.46 -23.57 -8.01
C ALA A 350 -0.95 -23.70 -7.88
N GLU A 351 -0.45 -24.84 -7.40
CA GLU A 351 0.98 -25.12 -7.29
C GLU A 351 1.62 -25.26 -8.68
N GLU A 352 0.99 -25.99 -9.61
CA GLU A 352 1.44 -26.12 -11.00
C GLU A 352 1.44 -24.75 -11.71
N ALA A 353 0.43 -23.92 -11.44
CA ALA A 353 0.42 -22.54 -11.92
C ALA A 353 1.57 -21.71 -11.32
N GLY A 354 2.12 -22.12 -10.19
CA GLY A 354 3.10 -21.39 -9.39
C GLY A 354 2.49 -20.31 -8.51
N LEU A 355 1.17 -20.32 -8.26
CA LEU A 355 0.46 -19.29 -7.48
C LEU A 355 0.59 -19.51 -5.97
N VAL A 356 0.90 -20.73 -5.53
CA VAL A 356 1.21 -21.06 -4.14
C VAL A 356 2.64 -21.59 -3.99
N THR A 357 3.18 -21.61 -2.77
CA THR A 357 4.52 -22.16 -2.53
C THR A 357 4.49 -23.67 -2.32
N PHE A 358 3.52 -24.16 -1.55
CA PHE A 358 3.38 -25.58 -1.21
C PHE A 358 1.89 -25.98 -1.17
N ALA A 359 1.62 -27.23 -1.56
CA ALA A 359 0.30 -27.85 -1.51
C ALA A 359 0.28 -29.16 -0.67
N PRO A 360 0.51 -29.10 0.65
CA PRO A 360 0.50 -30.31 1.48
C PRO A 360 -0.91 -30.90 1.63
N ASP A 361 -0.98 -32.22 1.76
CA ASP A 361 -2.22 -32.94 2.06
C ASP A 361 -2.61 -32.79 3.54
N ASP A 362 -3.74 -33.37 3.95
CA ASP A 362 -4.25 -33.29 5.31
C ASP A 362 -3.38 -34.00 6.35
N ILE A 363 -2.55 -34.96 5.93
CA ILE A 363 -1.64 -35.71 6.81
C ILE A 363 -0.43 -34.84 7.14
N ASP A 364 0.15 -34.17 6.15
CA ASP A 364 1.39 -33.40 6.30
C ASP A 364 1.12 -31.95 6.74
N TRP A 365 -0.09 -31.42 6.54
CA TRP A 365 -0.46 -30.01 6.80
C TRP A 365 -0.06 -29.50 8.18
N GLU A 366 -0.46 -30.20 9.25
CA GLU A 366 -0.26 -29.72 10.63
C GLU A 366 1.22 -29.59 10.95
N ASP A 367 2.02 -30.59 10.57
CA ASP A 367 3.44 -30.58 10.84
C ASP A 367 4.20 -29.57 9.96
N GLU A 368 3.91 -29.51 8.66
CA GLU A 368 4.61 -28.58 7.76
C GLU A 368 4.36 -27.11 8.12
N VAL A 369 3.10 -26.72 8.32
CA VAL A 369 2.75 -25.33 8.65
C VAL A 369 3.28 -24.96 10.02
N ARG A 370 3.12 -25.84 11.03
CA ARG A 370 3.63 -25.59 12.38
C ARG A 370 5.15 -25.45 12.40
N ILE A 371 5.88 -26.37 11.76
CA ILE A 371 7.35 -26.32 11.70
C ILE A 371 7.79 -25.03 11.01
N ALA A 372 7.18 -24.66 9.87
CA ALA A 372 7.53 -23.43 9.17
C ALA A 372 7.34 -22.17 10.04
N VAL A 373 6.27 -22.13 10.85
CA VAL A 373 6.00 -21.02 11.77
C VAL A 373 6.99 -21.01 12.95
N GLU A 374 7.25 -22.18 13.56
CA GLU A 374 8.22 -22.33 14.65
C GLU A 374 9.64 -21.95 14.22
N GLU A 375 10.06 -22.35 13.02
CA GLU A 375 11.34 -21.98 12.43
C GLU A 375 11.47 -20.48 12.24
N ARG A 376 10.42 -19.81 11.73
CA ARG A 376 10.43 -18.34 11.59
C ARG A 376 10.63 -17.64 12.92
N ALA A 377 10.01 -18.14 13.99
CA ALA A 377 10.24 -17.61 15.32
C ALA A 377 11.69 -17.88 15.79
N ALA A 378 12.28 -19.02 15.45
CA ALA A 378 13.63 -19.39 15.88
C ALA A 378 14.75 -18.58 15.21
N PHE A 379 14.54 -18.08 13.99
CA PHE A 379 15.54 -17.28 13.27
C PHE A 379 15.72 -15.87 13.83
N SER A 380 16.88 -15.28 13.56
CA SER A 380 17.15 -13.88 13.92
C SER A 380 16.23 -12.94 13.13
N PRO A 381 15.45 -12.06 13.78
CA PRO A 381 14.58 -11.12 13.07
C PRO A 381 15.37 -10.17 12.17
N ASP A 382 16.60 -9.80 12.54
CA ASP A 382 17.50 -8.96 11.75
C ASP A 382 17.96 -9.63 10.45
N ALA A 383 17.99 -10.97 10.41
CA ALA A 383 18.37 -11.72 9.21
C ALA A 383 17.16 -12.04 8.31
N LEU A 384 15.97 -12.05 8.90
CA LEU A 384 14.71 -12.25 8.19
C LEU A 384 14.21 -10.97 7.50
N THR A 385 14.41 -9.82 8.14
CA THR A 385 14.08 -8.49 7.62
C THR A 385 15.12 -8.04 6.60
#